data_AF-A0AAP2K2Y2-F1
#
_entry.id   AF-A0AAP2K2Y2-F1
#
_cell.length_a   1.000
_cell.length_b   1.000
_cell.length_c   1.000
_cell.angle_alpha   90.00
_cell.angle_beta   90.00
_cell.angle_gamma   90.00
#
_symmetry.space_group_name_H-M   'P 1'
#
loop_
_entity.id
_entity.type
_entity.pdbx_description
1 polymer ?
#
loop_
_entity_poly.entity_id
_entity_poly.type
_entity_poly.pdbx_seq_one_letter_code
_entity_poly.pdbx_strand_id
1 'polypeptide(L)'
;MTKILEPFRTQNPEMVIYQYMDDLYVGSDLEIGQHRAKIEELRAHLLKWGFTTPDKKHQKEPPFLWMGYELHPDKWTVQPIKLPEKDSWTVNDIQKLGGKLNWASQI
;
A
#
# COMPACT_ATOMS: atom_id res chain seq x y z
N MET A 1 17.54 -0.55 -0.24
CA MET A 1 16.44 0.38 0.05
C MET A 1 16.19 0.53 1.56
N THR A 2 16.35 -0.54 2.35
CA THR A 2 16.41 -0.49 3.83
C THR A 2 17.43 0.52 4.38
N LYS A 3 18.66 0.54 3.83
CA LYS A 3 19.71 1.51 4.22
C LYS A 3 19.36 2.98 3.94
N ILE A 4 18.46 3.23 2.99
CA ILE A 4 18.03 4.59 2.64
C ILE A 4 16.98 5.06 3.64
N LEU A 5 16.06 4.18 4.04
CA LEU A 5 14.99 4.49 4.98
C LEU A 5 15.43 4.46 6.44
N GLU A 6 16.52 3.74 6.77
CA GLU A 6 17.12 3.66 8.10
C GLU A 6 17.32 5.01 8.80
N PRO A 7 18.03 5.99 8.21
CA PRO A 7 18.23 7.29 8.85
C PRO A 7 16.91 8.05 9.05
N PHE A 8 15.94 7.90 8.15
CA PHE A 8 14.63 8.52 8.29
C PHE A 8 13.82 7.87 9.41
N ARG A 9 13.87 6.53 9.52
CA ARG A 9 13.17 5.77 10.57
C ARG A 9 13.74 6.04 11.96
N THR A 10 15.07 6.18 12.07
CA THR A 10 15.72 6.53 13.34
C THR A 10 15.36 7.93 13.81
N GLN A 11 15.16 8.88 12.88
CA GLN A 11 14.73 10.24 13.22
C GLN A 11 13.23 10.33 13.54
N ASN A 12 12.41 9.40 13.06
CA ASN A 12 10.96 9.41 13.21
C ASN A 12 10.46 8.04 13.68
N PRO A 13 10.72 7.66 14.94
CA PRO A 13 10.31 6.36 15.48
C PRO A 13 8.78 6.17 15.54
N GLU A 14 8.02 7.27 15.57
CA GLU A 14 6.55 7.27 15.49
C GLU A 14 6.00 6.92 14.11
N MET A 15 6.84 6.92 13.07
CA MET A 15 6.45 6.58 11.70
C MET A 15 6.68 5.10 11.44
N VAL A 16 5.62 4.40 11.06
CA VAL A 16 5.66 3.00 10.62
C VAL A 16 5.85 2.96 9.12
N ILE A 17 7.06 2.58 8.69
CA ILE A 17 7.40 2.42 7.27
C ILE A 17 7.55 0.94 6.95
N TYR A 18 6.64 0.44 6.12
CA TYR A 18 6.72 -0.90 5.54
C TYR A 18 7.07 -0.80 4.07
N GLN A 19 8.20 -1.40 3.71
CA GLN A 19 8.60 -1.52 2.32
C GLN A 19 8.21 -2.90 1.78
N TYR A 20 7.54 -2.92 0.64
CA TYR A 20 7.29 -4.14 -0.12
C TYR A 20 7.61 -3.94 -1.59
N MET A 21 8.69 -4.57 -2.06
CA MET A 21 9.25 -4.35 -3.41
C MET A 21 9.44 -2.85 -3.70
N ASP A 22 8.69 -2.30 -4.65
CA ASP A 22 8.71 -0.89 -5.08
C ASP A 22 7.68 -0.02 -4.33
N ASP A 23 6.76 -0.65 -3.60
CA ASP A 23 5.73 0.04 -2.83
C ASP A 23 6.22 0.34 -1.41
N LEU A 24 5.84 1.51 -0.91
CA LEU A 24 6.15 1.96 0.44
C LEU A 24 4.87 2.34 1.17
N TYR A 25 4.55 1.61 2.22
CA TYR A 25 3.46 1.95 3.13
C TYR A 25 4.04 2.77 4.27
N VAL A 26 3.43 3.92 4.53
CA VAL A 26 3.86 4.85 5.56
C VAL A 26 2.64 5.21 6.38
N GLY A 27 2.57 4.67 7.60
CA GLY A 27 1.53 4.98 8.57
C GLY A 27 2.11 5.73 9.76
N SER A 28 1.35 6.64 10.35
CA SER A 28 1.70 7.21 11.66
C SER A 28 0.46 7.63 12.42
N ASP A 29 0.60 7.73 13.74
CA ASP A 29 -0.44 8.20 14.66
C ASP A 29 -0.50 9.73 14.75
N LEU A 30 0.27 10.43 13.89
CA LEU A 30 0.34 11.89 13.88
C LEU A 30 -0.90 12.51 13.26
N GLU A 31 -1.21 13.76 13.65
CA GLU A 31 -2.24 14.54 12.98
C GLU A 31 -1.98 14.65 11.47
N ILE A 32 -3.03 14.67 10.66
CA ILE A 32 -2.91 14.62 9.20
C ILE A 32 -2.00 15.70 8.60
N GLY A 33 -1.92 16.87 9.24
CA GLY A 33 -0.99 17.94 8.86
C GLY A 33 0.48 17.57 9.08
N GLN A 34 0.81 17.00 10.24
CA GLN A 34 2.15 16.52 10.56
C GLN A 34 2.52 15.29 9.73
N HIS A 35 1.59 14.36 9.56
CA HIS A 35 1.78 13.20 8.69
C HIS A 35 2.13 13.64 7.26
N ARG A 36 1.38 14.57 6.67
CA ARG A 36 1.68 15.11 5.33
C ARG A 36 3.06 15.79 5.26
N ALA A 37 3.45 16.54 6.28
CA ALA A 37 4.78 17.13 6.34
C ALA A 37 5.87 16.05 6.32
N LYS A 38 5.70 14.98 7.11
CA LYS A 38 6.64 13.85 7.16
C LYS A 38 6.70 13.07 5.85
N ILE A 39 5.58 12.92 5.15
CA ILE A 39 5.56 12.31 3.81
C ILE A 39 6.39 13.15 2.83
N GLU A 40 6.25 14.47 2.83
CA GLU A 40 7.05 15.34 1.95
C GLU A 40 8.54 15.29 2.32
N GLU A 41 8.89 15.23 3.60
CA GLU A 41 10.28 15.00 4.05
C GLU A 41 10.82 13.66 3.53
N LEU A 42 10.02 12.60 3.59
CA LEU A 42 10.39 11.28 3.09
C LEU A 42 10.58 11.28 1.57
N ARG A 43 9.73 11.99 0.82
CA ARG A 43 9.88 12.17 -0.64
C ARG A 43 11.16 12.93 -0.96
N ALA A 44 11.46 14.00 -0.24
CA ALA A 44 12.70 14.75 -0.42
C ALA A 44 13.94 13.89 -0.09
N HIS A 45 13.84 13.06 0.95
CA HIS A 45 14.87 12.09 1.27
C HIS A 45 15.07 11.10 0.13
N LEU A 46 14.01 10.42 -0.33
CA LEU A 46 14.07 9.48 -1.46
C LEU A 46 14.63 10.14 -2.73
N LEU A 47 14.25 11.40 -3.01
CA LEU A 47 14.74 12.17 -4.14
C LEU A 47 16.26 12.42 -4.08
N LYS A 48 16.82 12.71 -2.89
CA LYS A 48 18.28 12.83 -2.71
C LYS A 48 19.03 11.55 -3.07
N TRP A 49 18.37 10.40 -2.96
CA TRP A 49 18.91 9.09 -3.33
C TRP A 49 18.55 8.66 -4.77
N GLY A 50 17.87 9.51 -5.54
CA GLY A 50 17.49 9.26 -6.94
C GLY A 50 16.15 8.52 -7.11
N PHE A 51 15.38 8.30 -6.05
CA PHE A 51 14.06 7.69 -6.12
C PHE A 51 12.99 8.76 -6.27
N THR A 52 12.15 8.65 -7.30
CA THR A 52 11.02 9.55 -7.52
C THR A 52 9.70 8.82 -7.25
N THR A 53 8.91 9.35 -6.33
CA THR A 53 7.57 8.84 -6.02
C THR A 53 6.51 9.70 -6.72
N PRO A 54 5.83 9.17 -7.75
CA PRO A 54 4.81 9.93 -8.48
C PRO A 54 3.60 10.20 -7.59
N ASP A 55 3.13 11.45 -7.58
CA ASP A 55 1.99 11.89 -6.74
C ASP A 55 0.72 11.07 -7.02
N LYS A 56 0.55 10.59 -8.27
CA LYS A 56 -0.56 9.73 -8.68
C LYS A 56 -0.66 8.41 -7.93
N LYS A 57 0.45 7.88 -7.41
CA LYS A 57 0.46 6.63 -6.61
C LYS A 57 0.28 6.90 -5.11
N HIS A 58 0.32 8.17 -4.70
CA HIS A 58 0.19 8.52 -3.30
C HIS A 58 -1.29 8.57 -2.91
N GLN A 59 -1.72 7.57 -2.14
CA GLN A 59 -3.07 7.50 -1.58
C GLN A 59 -3.11 8.40 -0.34
N LYS A 60 -3.79 9.56 -0.44
CA LYS A 60 -3.87 10.58 0.63
C LYS A 60 -5.00 10.32 1.62
N GLU A 61 -5.96 9.49 1.23
CA GLU A 61 -7.21 9.26 1.95
C GLU A 61 -7.53 7.75 1.93
N PRO A 62 -8.08 7.20 3.03
CA PRO A 62 -8.54 5.82 3.06
C PRO A 62 -9.72 5.60 2.09
N PRO A 63 -9.89 4.38 1.53
CA PRO A 63 -9.17 3.16 1.84
C PRO A 63 -7.77 3.09 1.22
N PHE A 64 -6.76 2.71 2.01
CA PHE A 64 -5.42 2.46 1.47
C PHE A 64 -5.36 1.05 0.90
N LEU A 65 -5.18 0.95 -0.41
CA LEU A 65 -4.96 -0.31 -1.11
C LEU A 65 -3.50 -0.72 -0.92
N TRP A 66 -3.27 -1.79 -0.17
CA TRP A 66 -1.96 -2.38 0.06
C TRP A 66 -2.02 -3.90 -0.06
N MET A 67 -1.23 -4.48 -0.95
CA MET A 67 -1.11 -5.94 -1.08
C MET A 67 -2.45 -6.70 -1.29
N GLY A 68 -3.46 -6.04 -1.89
CA GLY A 68 -4.80 -6.62 -2.06
C GLY A 68 -5.75 -6.38 -0.88
N TYR A 69 -5.29 -5.74 0.18
CA TYR A 69 -6.11 -5.32 1.32
C TYR A 69 -6.51 -3.84 1.18
N GLU A 70 -7.72 -3.53 1.63
CA GLU A 70 -8.20 -2.18 1.93
C GLU A 70 -7.95 -1.90 3.41
N LEU A 71 -6.91 -1.12 3.70
CA LEU A 71 -6.62 -0.67 5.06
C LEU A 71 -7.47 0.58 5.34
N HIS A 72 -8.39 0.49 6.29
CA HIS A 72 -9.05 1.62 6.91
C HIS A 72 -8.38 1.92 8.27
N PRO A 73 -8.46 3.18 8.76
CA PRO A 73 -7.90 3.55 10.06
C PRO A 73 -8.43 2.68 11.23
N ASP A 74 -9.70 2.24 11.16
CA ASP A 74 -10.32 1.43 12.21
C ASP A 74 -10.27 -0.09 11.97
N LYS A 75 -10.04 -0.53 10.73
CA LYS A 75 -10.08 -1.95 10.34
C LYS A 75 -9.37 -2.19 9.02
N TRP A 76 -8.83 -3.38 8.83
CA TRP A 76 -8.41 -3.82 7.50
C TRP A 76 -9.46 -4.77 6.93
N THR A 77 -9.82 -4.58 5.67
CA THR A 77 -10.73 -5.46 4.92
C THR A 77 -10.03 -6.00 3.69
N VAL A 78 -10.38 -7.20 3.30
CA VAL A 78 -9.93 -7.80 2.04
C VAL A 78 -10.67 -7.10 0.90
N GLN A 79 -9.98 -6.76 -0.21
CA GLN A 79 -10.68 -6.20 -1.37
C GLN A 79 -11.82 -7.13 -1.78
N PRO A 80 -13.06 -6.61 -1.93
CA PRO A 80 -14.21 -7.44 -2.25
C PRO A 80 -13.98 -8.15 -3.58
N ILE A 81 -13.96 -9.48 -3.52
CA ILE A 81 -13.78 -10.31 -4.70
C ILE A 81 -15.09 -10.27 -5.49
N LYS A 82 -15.17 -9.35 -6.45
CA LYS A 82 -16.25 -9.40 -7.44
C LYS A 82 -16.08 -10.65 -8.29
N LEU A 83 -17.00 -11.59 -8.11
CA LEU A 83 -17.22 -12.71 -9.00
C LEU A 83 -17.86 -12.14 -10.28
N PRO A 84 -17.25 -12.35 -11.45
CA PRO A 84 -17.89 -11.93 -12.69
C PRO A 84 -19.11 -12.83 -12.95
N GLU A 85 -20.31 -12.25 -12.97
CA GLU A 85 -21.50 -12.93 -13.48
C GLU A 85 -21.46 -12.86 -15.02
N LYS A 86 -21.01 -13.96 -15.64
CA LYS A 86 -20.92 -14.12 -17.09
C LYS A 86 -21.51 -15.47 -17.47
N ASP A 87 -22.27 -15.50 -18.57
CA ASP A 87 -22.83 -16.74 -19.15
C ASP A 87 -21.76 -17.62 -19.82
N SER A 88 -20.66 -17.03 -20.30
CA SER A 88 -19.59 -17.73 -20.99
C SER A 88 -18.25 -17.50 -20.32
N TRP A 89 -17.58 -18.61 -20.00
CA TRP A 89 -16.30 -18.64 -19.30
C TRP A 89 -15.21 -19.14 -20.23
N THR A 90 -14.14 -18.36 -20.39
CA THR A 90 -12.92 -18.86 -21.04
C THR A 90 -12.05 -19.59 -20.01
N VAL A 91 -11.14 -20.46 -20.48
CA VAL A 91 -10.15 -21.14 -19.61
C VAL A 91 -9.35 -20.12 -18.78
N ASN A 92 -9.05 -18.95 -19.35
CA ASN A 92 -8.37 -17.85 -18.66
C ASN A 92 -9.23 -17.21 -17.57
N ASP A 93 -10.54 -17.06 -17.77
CA ASP A 93 -11.46 -16.58 -16.74
C ASP A 93 -11.54 -17.57 -15.56
N ILE A 94 -11.57 -18.87 -15.84
CA ILE A 94 -11.60 -19.94 -14.82
C ILE A 94 -10.28 -19.96 -14.03
N GLN A 95 -9.12 -19.83 -14.69
CA GLN A 95 -7.83 -19.72 -13.99
C GLN A 95 -7.76 -18.50 -13.08
N LYS A 96 -8.25 -17.34 -13.54
CA LYS A 96 -8.33 -16.12 -12.72
C LYS A 96 -9.30 -16.28 -11.55
N LEU A 97 -10.42 -16.99 -11.75
CA LEU A 97 -11.39 -17.28 -10.71
C LEU A 97 -10.80 -18.20 -9.64
N GLY A 98 -10.12 -19.28 -10.05
CA GLY A 98 -9.43 -20.20 -9.14
C GLY A 98 -8.36 -19.50 -8.30
N GLY A 99 -7.59 -18.59 -8.91
CA GLY A 99 -6.62 -17.76 -8.18
C GLY A 99 -7.28 -16.83 -7.15
N LYS A 100 -8.40 -16.19 -7.52
CA LYS A 100 -9.19 -15.36 -6.60
C LYS A 100 -9.77 -16.16 -5.43
N LEU A 101 -10.34 -17.34 -5.69
CA LEU A 101 -10.89 -18.22 -4.66
C LEU A 101 -9.81 -18.78 -3.73
N ASN A 102 -8.66 -19.16 -4.28
CA ASN A 102 -7.54 -19.65 -3.46
C ASN A 102 -7.01 -18.55 -2.52
N TRP A 103 -6.92 -17.31 -3.00
CA TRP A 103 -6.57 -16.16 -2.17
C TRP A 103 -7.65 -15.86 -1.11
N ALA A 104 -8.94 -15.94 -1.47
CA ALA A 104 -10.04 -15.81 -0.51
C ALA A 104 -9.99 -16.86 0.61
N SER A 105 -9.53 -18.07 0.29
CA SER A 105 -9.43 -19.18 1.24
C SER A 105 -8.21 -19.11 2.17
N GLN A 106 -7.23 -18.24 1.87
CA GLN A 106 -6.02 -18.07 2.69
C GLN A 106 -6.15 -16.96 3.75
N ILE A 107 -7.29 -16.26 3.76
CA ILE A 107 -7.59 -15.16 4.67
C ILE A 107 -8.61 -15.65 5.71
#